data_AF-A0A540KV06-F1
#
_entry.id   AF-A0A540KV06-F1
#
_cell.length_a   1.000
_cell.length_b   1.000
_cell.length_c   1.000
_cell.angle_alpha   90.00
_cell.angle_beta   90.00
_cell.angle_gamma   90.00
#
_symmetry.space_group_name_H-M   'P 1'
#
loop_
_entity.id
_entity.type
_entity.pdbx_description
1 polymer ?
#
loop_
_entity_poly.entity_id
_entity_poly.type
_entity_poly.pdbx_seq_one_letter_code
_entity_poly.pdbx_strand_id
1 'polypeptide(L)'
;MGLSEVMLESDSSEAISCLSNSFENGSWEAFPYLARVKLLGEAFQNCRWSWVPRTANMAADALTSRGCAEMCDVVWVDRPPSSLVFVLNNDGLPCPH
;
A
#
# COMPACT_ATOMS: atom_id res chain seq x y z
N MET A 1 24.29 -12.95 5.13
CA MET A 1 24.01 -12.99 3.68
C MET A 1 22.67 -12.31 3.47
N GLY A 2 22.64 -11.27 2.66
CA GLY A 2 21.45 -10.51 2.31
C GLY A 2 21.70 -9.84 0.96
N LEU A 3 20.62 -9.43 0.28
CA LEU A 3 20.76 -8.64 -0.94
C LEU A 3 21.41 -7.30 -0.55
N SER A 4 22.49 -6.92 -1.23
CA SER A 4 23.18 -5.64 -0.99
C SER A 4 22.67 -4.54 -1.92
N GLU A 5 22.29 -4.93 -3.14
CA GLU A 5 21.76 -4.05 -4.17
C GLU A 5 20.38 -4.53 -4.62
N VAL A 6 19.44 -3.61 -4.70
CA VAL A 6 18.05 -3.90 -5.09
C VAL A 6 17.50 -2.83 -6.02
N MET A 7 16.67 -3.27 -6.96
CA MET A 7 15.82 -2.40 -7.78
C MET A 7 14.38 -2.77 -7.49
N LEU A 8 13.62 -1.81 -6.97
CA LEU A 8 12.20 -1.97 -6.68
C LEU A 8 11.39 -1.31 -7.77
N GLU A 9 10.51 -2.10 -8.38
CA GLU A 9 9.67 -1.67 -9.49
C GLU A 9 8.22 -1.50 -9.04
N SER A 10 7.56 -0.46 -9.53
CA SER A 10 6.14 -0.22 -9.30
C SER A 10 5.53 0.49 -10.51
N ASP A 11 4.26 0.23 -10.77
CA ASP A 11 3.50 0.91 -11.81
C ASP A 11 2.79 2.17 -11.32
N SER A 12 2.90 2.49 -10.04
CA SER A 12 2.47 3.79 -9.50
C SER A 12 3.57 4.83 -9.70
N SER A 13 3.36 5.73 -10.67
CA SER A 13 4.28 6.84 -10.94
C SER A 13 4.39 7.80 -9.76
N GLU A 14 3.30 8.00 -9.03
CA GLU A 14 3.27 8.79 -7.80
C GLU A 14 4.16 8.16 -6.73
N ALA A 15 4.00 6.86 -6.45
CA ALA A 15 4.82 6.17 -5.45
C ALA A 15 6.32 6.22 -5.79
N ILE A 16 6.68 5.94 -7.05
CA ILE A 16 8.07 6.01 -7.49
C ILE A 16 8.63 7.43 -7.41
N SER A 17 7.86 8.45 -7.78
CA SER A 17 8.25 9.85 -7.66
C SER A 17 8.53 10.23 -6.20
N CYS A 18 7.62 9.85 -5.28
CA CYS A 18 7.77 10.10 -3.85
C CYS A 18 8.99 9.38 -3.24
N LEU A 19 9.24 8.14 -3.64
CA LEU A 19 10.38 7.36 -3.15
C LEU A 19 11.72 7.89 -3.69
N SER A 20 11.74 8.33 -4.95
CA SER A 20 12.94 8.87 -5.61
C SER A 20 13.27 10.29 -5.17
N ASN A 21 12.27 11.10 -4.85
CA ASN A 21 12.42 12.53 -4.55
C ASN A 21 11.88 12.86 -3.14
N SER A 22 11.16 13.98 -3.03
CA SER A 22 10.45 14.43 -1.82
C SER A 22 9.01 13.90 -1.80
N PHE A 23 8.48 13.71 -0.59
CA PHE A 23 7.10 13.30 -0.35
C PHE A 23 6.08 14.44 -0.50
N GLU A 24 6.53 15.67 -0.78
CA GLU A 24 5.70 16.88 -0.80
C GLU A 24 4.50 16.84 -1.76
N ASN A 25 4.56 16.02 -2.81
CA ASN A 25 3.51 15.92 -3.83
C ASN A 25 2.72 14.59 -3.79
N GLY A 26 2.92 13.75 -2.78
CA GLY A 26 2.26 12.45 -2.67
C GLY A 26 0.97 12.48 -1.86
N SER A 27 0.08 11.51 -2.09
CA SER A 27 -1.11 11.27 -1.29
C SER A 27 -0.76 11.06 0.19
N TRP A 28 -1.42 11.83 1.05
CA TRP A 28 -1.24 11.72 2.51
C TRP A 28 -1.62 10.33 3.04
N GLU A 29 -2.54 9.63 2.37
CA GLU A 29 -2.99 8.28 2.74
C GLU A 29 -1.89 7.24 2.50
N ALA A 30 -1.09 7.45 1.45
CA ALA A 30 0.01 6.57 1.08
C ALA A 30 1.29 6.85 1.89
N PHE A 31 1.44 8.06 2.44
CA PHE A 31 2.63 8.53 3.15
C PHE A 31 3.17 7.54 4.21
N PRO A 32 2.38 7.00 5.16
CA PRO A 32 2.93 6.10 6.19
C PRO A 32 3.55 4.83 5.59
N TYR A 33 2.99 4.32 4.50
CA TYR A 33 3.52 3.14 3.81
C TYR A 33 4.81 3.48 3.05
N LEU A 34 4.81 4.58 2.30
CA LEU A 34 5.95 5.01 1.51
C LEU A 34 7.14 5.41 2.38
N ALA A 35 6.92 6.05 3.52
CA ALA A 35 7.96 6.37 4.49
C ALA A 35 8.64 5.10 5.03
N ARG A 36 7.85 4.07 5.35
CA ARG A 36 8.36 2.76 5.79
C ARG A 36 9.14 2.06 4.68
N VAL A 37 8.64 2.08 3.44
CA VAL A 37 9.34 1.49 2.29
C VAL A 37 10.69 2.18 2.06
N LYS A 38 10.74 3.52 2.15
CA LYS A 38 11.98 4.28 2.01
C LYS A 38 13.00 3.91 3.09
N LEU A 39 12.57 3.84 4.36
CA LEU A 39 13.41 3.40 5.47
C LEU A 39 13.97 1.99 5.28
N LEU A 40 13.15 1.05 4.79
CA LEU A 40 13.63 -0.31 4.46
C LEU A 40 14.61 -0.29 3.28
N GLY A 41 14.40 0.60 2.31
CA GLY A 41 15.32 0.84 1.21
C GLY A 41 16.71 1.28 1.65
N GLU A 42 16.80 2.10 2.71
CA GLU A 42 18.06 2.59 3.28
C GLU A 42 18.89 1.49 3.96
N ALA A 43 18.30 0.31 4.25
CA ALA A 43 19.04 -0.83 4.76
C ALA A 43 19.91 -1.52 3.69
N PHE A 44 19.65 -1.26 2.41
CA PHE A 44 20.45 -1.76 1.29
C PHE A 44 21.61 -0.80 0.99
N GLN A 45 22.74 -1.34 0.53
CA GLN A 45 23.88 -0.51 0.12
C GLN A 45 23.54 0.33 -1.11
N ASN A 46 22.70 -0.20 -2.00
CA ASN A 46 22.24 0.47 -3.21
C ASN A 46 20.78 0.08 -3.46
N CYS A 47 19.87 1.03 -3.26
CA CYS A 47 18.44 0.85 -3.51
C CYS A 47 18.01 1.81 -4.62
N ARG A 48 17.36 1.27 -5.65
CA ARG A 48 16.84 2.05 -6.78
C ARG A 48 15.34 1.84 -6.92
N TRP A 49 14.65 2.91 -7.29
CA TRP A 49 13.22 2.91 -7.56
C TRP A 49 13.01 3.09 -9.06
N SER A 50 12.19 2.23 -9.67
CA SER A 50 11.93 2.29 -11.11
C SER A 50 10.43 2.21 -11.37
N TRP A 51 9.94 3.11 -12.21
CA TRP A 51 8.57 3.04 -12.69
C TRP A 51 8.50 2.09 -13.88
N VAL A 52 7.52 1.19 -13.87
CA VAL A 52 7.25 0.25 -14.97
C VAL A 52 5.78 0.34 -15.39
N PRO A 53 5.43 0.08 -16.65
CA PRO A 53 4.02 0.03 -17.04
C PRO A 53 3.29 -1.13 -16.33
N ARG A 54 1.98 -0.98 -16.09
CA ARG A 54 1.11 -1.99 -15.46
C ARG A 54 1.27 -3.39 -16.08
N THR A 55 1.44 -3.46 -17.40
CA THR A 55 1.64 -4.70 -18.14
C THR A 55 2.94 -5.43 -17.77
N ALA A 56 3.98 -4.69 -17.35
CA ALA A 56 5.22 -5.27 -16.82
C ALA A 56 5.10 -5.63 -15.33
N ASN A 57 4.20 -4.98 -14.59
CA ASN A 57 3.92 -5.26 -13.18
C ASN A 57 2.75 -6.26 -12.94
N MET A 58 2.39 -7.05 -13.96
CA MET A 58 1.24 -7.96 -13.90
C MET A 58 1.33 -8.99 -12.76
N ALA A 59 2.53 -9.39 -12.36
CA ALA A 59 2.69 -10.32 -11.25
C ALA A 59 2.18 -9.72 -9.92
N ALA A 60 2.52 -8.46 -9.65
CA ALA A 60 2.04 -7.75 -8.46
C ALA A 60 0.54 -7.42 -8.56
N ASP A 61 0.06 -7.04 -9.75
CA ASP A 61 -1.36 -6.78 -10.00
C ASP A 61 -2.21 -8.05 -9.77
N ALA A 62 -1.74 -9.20 -10.25
CA ALA A 62 -2.38 -10.49 -10.02
C ALA A 62 -2.39 -10.89 -8.53
N LEU A 63 -1.28 -10.67 -7.80
CA LEU A 63 -1.23 -10.93 -6.36
C LEU A 63 -2.18 -10.03 -5.58
N THR A 64 -2.25 -8.75 -5.95
CA THR A 64 -3.17 -7.79 -5.32
C THR A 64 -4.62 -8.18 -5.60
N SER A 65 -4.96 -8.56 -6.84
CA SER A 65 -6.32 -9.01 -7.20
C SER A 65 -6.77 -10.26 -6.42
N ARG A 66 -5.83 -11.13 -6.04
CA ARG A 66 -6.09 -12.31 -5.22
C ARG A 66 -6.17 -11.96 -3.73
N GLY A 67 -5.35 -11.03 -3.25
CA GLY A 67 -5.37 -10.55 -1.86
C GLY A 67 -6.57 -9.64 -1.54
N CYS A 68 -7.10 -8.91 -2.51
CA CYS A 68 -8.36 -8.17 -2.38
C CYS A 68 -9.57 -9.09 -2.13
N ALA A 69 -9.43 -10.41 -2.29
CA ALA A 69 -10.44 -11.35 -1.82
C ALA A 69 -10.59 -11.39 -0.29
N GLU A 70 -9.56 -11.00 0.47
CA GLU A 70 -9.66 -10.85 1.94
C GLU A 70 -10.33 -9.53 2.35
N MET A 71 -10.36 -8.55 1.44
CA MET A 71 -11.17 -7.34 1.54
C MET A 71 -12.47 -7.47 0.70
N CYS A 72 -12.88 -8.70 0.34
CA CYS A 72 -14.18 -8.93 -0.29
C CYS A 72 -15.31 -8.55 0.67
N ASP A 73 -16.47 -8.22 0.11
CA ASP A 73 -17.75 -7.93 0.78
C ASP A 73 -18.12 -8.91 1.92
N VAL A 74 -17.51 -10.09 1.95
CA VAL A 74 -17.69 -11.11 2.98
C VAL A 74 -17.09 -10.71 4.34
N VAL A 75 -15.97 -9.97 4.38
CA VAL A 75 -15.28 -9.61 5.63
C VAL A 75 -15.78 -8.29 6.22
N TRP A 76 -16.57 -7.50 5.48
CA TRP A 76 -17.12 -6.23 5.96
C TRP A 76 -18.15 -6.43 7.08
N VAL A 77 -18.80 -7.59 7.13
CA VAL A 77 -19.74 -7.94 8.20
C VAL A 77 -18.99 -8.19 9.51
N ASP A 78 -17.85 -8.87 9.45
CA ASP A 78 -17.07 -9.26 10.64
C ASP A 78 -16.00 -8.22 11.03
N ARG A 79 -15.49 -7.43 10.08
CA ARG A 79 -14.48 -6.38 10.26
C ARG A 79 -14.76 -5.17 9.37
N PRO A 80 -15.80 -4.39 9.70
CA PRO A 80 -16.12 -3.18 8.95
C PRO A 80 -14.98 -2.15 9.03
N PRO A 81 -14.77 -1.34 7.97
CA PRO A 81 -13.83 -0.23 8.04
C PRO A 81 -14.25 0.78 9.11
N SER A 82 -13.28 1.46 9.70
CA SER A 82 -13.49 2.42 10.79
C SER A 82 -14.45 3.56 10.42
N SER A 83 -14.49 3.97 9.15
CA SER A 83 -15.46 4.93 8.62
C SER A 83 -16.90 4.44 8.73
N LEU A 84 -17.16 3.14 8.51
CA LEU A 84 -18.48 2.53 8.65
C LEU A 84 -18.84 2.31 10.13
N VAL A 85 -17.88 1.88 10.95
CA VAL A 85 -18.04 1.76 12.42
C VAL A 85 -18.44 3.10 13.04
N PHE A 86 -17.83 4.19 12.59
CA PHE A 86 -18.15 5.53 13.09
C PHE A 86 -19.58 5.96 12.72
N VAL A 87 -20.04 5.63 11.51
CA VAL A 87 -21.44 5.87 11.11
C VAL A 87 -22.41 5.02 11.94
N LEU A 88 -22.14 3.72 12.09
CA LEU A 88 -22.99 2.80 12.86
C LEU A 88 -23.08 3.17 14.35
N ASN A 89 -21.97 3.62 14.95
CA ASN A 89 -21.96 4.10 16.34
C ASN A 89 -22.80 5.37 16.53
N ASN A 90 -22.89 6.23 15.51
CA ASN A 90 -23.74 7.43 15.57
C ASN A 90 -25.22 7.12 15.31
N ASP A 91 -25.52 6.01 14.61
CA ASP A 91 -26.89 5.56 14.32
C ASP A 91 -27.54 4.76 15.48
N GLY A 92 -26.83 4.57 16.60
CA GLY A 92 -27.39 3.98 17.83
C GLY A 92 -27.63 2.46 17.76
N LEU A 93 -27.07 1.76 16.78
CA LEU A 93 -27.13 0.31 16.68
C LEU A 93 -26.01 -0.33 17.53
N PRO A 94 -26.27 -1.43 18.25
CA PRO A 94 -25.23 -2.11 19.01
C PRO A 94 -24.19 -2.70 18.04
N CYS A 95 -22.91 -2.42 18.32
CA CYS A 95 -21.77 -2.99 17.60
C CYS A 95 -21.84 -4.54 17.65
N PRO A 96 -21.62 -5.25 16.53
CA PRO A 96 -21.48 -6.72 16.57
C PRO A 96 -20.26 -7.10 17.44
N HIS A 97 -20.38 -8.18 18.19
CA HIS A 97 -19.31 -8.76 19.01
C HIS A 97 -18.35 -9.61 18.19
#